data_AF-A0A0A2JST5-F1
#
_entry.id   AF-A0A0A2JST5-F1
#
_cell.length_a   1.000
_cell.length_b   1.000
_cell.length_c   1.000
_cell.angle_alpha   90.00
_cell.angle_beta   90.00
_cell.angle_gamma   90.00
#
_symmetry.space_group_name_H-M   'P 1'
#
loop_
_entity.id
_entity.type
_entity.pdbx_description
1 polymer ?
#
loop_
_entity_poly.entity_id
_entity_poly.type
_entity_poly.pdbx_seq_one_letter_code
_entity_poly.pdbx_strand_id
1 'polypeptide(L)'
;MELAEFISRREASVGQISQRCSNKCILTEASIAPGFALITGMFYTRSEQPSRQAAWFVGNSIAVLLGGLIAYGIGNIHITAIAQWQLLFLILGAITSAYGVILFFTLPDSPAKAVFLKPNERAIAVHRTLKNKTGVLDTGKFKWGQVLMAIKDLQTWFLMPIGGAQLVFLLLTSGFASLVPKSRIIMMIFNTAVSMLGMLLIWKLDDENHAGKITGLCLGGVFAANIPLS
;
A
#
# COMPACT_ATOMS: atom_id res chain seq x y z
N MET A 1 33.29 21.14 24.23
CA MET A 1 32.07 20.58 24.83
C MET A 1 30.82 21.17 24.16
N GLU A 2 30.72 22.49 23.99
CA GLU A 2 29.58 23.15 23.32
C GLU A 2 29.33 22.72 21.87
N LEU A 3 30.37 22.46 21.07
CA LEU A 3 30.19 22.05 19.67
C LEU A 3 29.50 20.68 19.54
N ALA A 4 29.82 19.74 20.44
CA ALA A 4 29.21 18.41 20.46
C ALA A 4 27.76 18.47 20.95
N GLU A 5 27.46 19.33 21.93
CA GLU A 5 26.10 19.55 22.41
C GLU A 5 25.24 20.28 21.35
N PHE A 6 25.82 21.21 20.60
CA PHE A 6 25.16 21.90 19.49
C PHE A 6 24.86 20.96 18.32
N ILE A 7 25.79 20.08 17.97
CA ILE A 7 25.58 19.02 16.97
C ILE A 7 24.49 18.05 17.44
N SER A 8 24.54 17.60 18.69
CA SER A 8 23.53 16.70 19.27
C SER A 8 22.13 17.33 19.31
N ARG A 9 22.02 18.63 19.65
CA ARG A 9 20.74 19.37 19.61
C ARG A 9 20.22 19.54 18.17
N ARG A 10 21.10 19.77 17.19
CA ARG A 10 20.69 19.81 15.77
C ARG A 10 20.24 18.44 15.28
N GLU A 11 20.93 17.36 15.60
CA GLU A 11 20.51 16.01 15.25
C GLU A 11 19.16 15.63 15.89
N ALA A 12 18.95 15.98 17.17
CA ALA A 12 17.67 15.75 17.84
C ALA A 12 16.52 16.56 17.22
N SER A 13 16.78 17.79 16.82
CA SER A 13 15.80 18.66 16.14
C SER A 13 15.45 18.15 14.75
N VAL A 14 16.46 17.71 13.98
CA VAL A 14 16.28 17.10 12.66
C VAL A 14 15.52 15.78 12.77
N GLY A 15 15.81 14.97 13.80
CA GLY A 15 15.06 13.74 14.09
C GLY A 15 13.58 13.99 14.38
N GLN A 16 13.26 14.99 15.21
CA GLN A 16 11.86 15.36 15.48
C GLN A 16 11.11 15.91 14.25
N ILE A 17 11.79 16.68 13.39
CA ILE A 17 11.22 17.19 12.14
C ILE A 17 10.98 16.03 11.16
N SER A 18 11.95 15.13 11.02
CA SER A 18 11.84 13.92 10.19
C SER A 18 10.66 13.06 10.65
N GLN A 19 10.50 12.83 11.96
CA GLN A 19 9.39 12.06 12.51
C GLN A 19 8.03 12.71 12.24
N ARG A 20 7.92 14.04 12.37
CA ARG A 20 6.68 14.79 12.08
C ARG A 20 6.32 14.76 10.60
N CYS A 21 7.30 14.88 9.71
CA CYS A 21 7.08 14.76 8.27
C CYS A 21 6.67 13.33 7.88
N SER A 22 7.32 12.32 8.45
CA SER A 22 6.99 10.92 8.24
C SER A 22 5.55 10.60 8.64
N ASN A 23 5.11 11.04 9.82
CA ASN A 23 3.72 10.82 10.28
C ASN A 23 2.67 11.44 9.35
N LYS A 24 2.94 12.62 8.78
CA LYS A 24 2.02 13.26 7.81
C LYS A 24 2.02 12.55 6.45
N CYS A 25 3.17 12.05 6.02
CA CYS A 25 3.30 11.26 4.80
C CYS A 25 2.46 9.98 4.88
N ILE A 26 2.57 9.25 6.00
CA ILE A 26 1.85 8.00 6.24
C ILE A 26 0.32 8.19 6.14
N LEU A 27 -0.22 9.27 6.71
CA LEU A 27 -1.67 9.54 6.63
C LEU A 27 -2.14 9.75 5.18
N THR A 28 -1.30 10.38 4.36
CA THR A 28 -1.62 10.66 2.95
C THR A 28 -1.45 9.39 2.10
N GLU A 29 -0.36 8.66 2.32
CA GLU A 29 -0.04 7.40 1.63
C GLU A 29 -1.06 6.30 1.91
N ALA A 30 -1.61 6.23 3.13
CA ALA A 30 -2.60 5.23 3.51
C ALA A 30 -3.88 5.28 2.64
N SER A 31 -4.21 6.44 2.08
CA SER A 31 -5.39 6.62 1.22
C SER A 31 -5.17 6.12 -0.22
N ILE A 32 -3.92 5.96 -0.65
CA ILE A 32 -3.56 5.65 -2.02
C ILE A 32 -3.96 4.22 -2.39
N ALA A 33 -3.66 3.25 -1.51
CA ALA A 33 -3.99 1.84 -1.73
C ALA A 33 -5.50 1.58 -1.89
N PRO A 34 -6.39 2.03 -0.97
CA PRO A 34 -7.84 1.89 -1.17
C PRO A 34 -8.35 2.74 -2.34
N GLY A 35 -7.74 3.90 -2.63
CA GLY A 35 -8.08 4.72 -3.79
C GLY A 35 -7.88 3.98 -5.11
N PHE A 36 -6.70 3.36 -5.31
CA PHE A 36 -6.45 2.54 -6.49
C PHE A 36 -7.33 1.29 -6.54
N ALA A 37 -7.58 0.63 -5.41
CA ALA A 37 -8.49 -0.52 -5.35
C ALA A 37 -9.93 -0.15 -5.74
N LEU A 38 -10.41 1.04 -5.37
CA LEU A 38 -11.71 1.54 -5.79
C LEU A 38 -11.73 1.83 -7.30
N ILE A 39 -10.71 2.50 -7.83
CA ILE A 39 -10.61 2.78 -9.26
C ILE A 39 -10.56 1.49 -10.08
N THR A 40 -9.76 0.51 -9.67
CA THR A 40 -9.71 -0.79 -10.38
C THR A 40 -11.04 -1.53 -10.28
N GLY A 41 -11.71 -1.47 -9.13
CA GLY A 41 -13.05 -2.03 -8.94
C GLY A 41 -14.14 -1.37 -9.80
N MET A 42 -14.00 -0.07 -10.11
CA MET A 42 -14.92 0.69 -10.96
C MET A 42 -14.76 0.38 -12.46
N PHE A 43 -13.53 0.20 -12.93
CA PHE A 43 -13.23 0.08 -14.38
C PHE A 43 -13.06 -1.36 -14.87
N TYR A 44 -12.75 -2.32 -13.99
CA TYR A 44 -12.41 -3.69 -14.37
C TYR A 44 -13.35 -4.74 -13.77
N THR A 45 -13.47 -5.87 -14.47
CA THR A 45 -14.30 -7.01 -14.04
C THR A 45 -13.65 -7.80 -12.89
N ARG A 46 -14.46 -8.52 -12.09
CA ARG A 46 -13.94 -9.30 -10.93
C ARG A 46 -12.84 -10.30 -11.29
N SER A 47 -12.87 -10.88 -12.50
CA SER A 47 -11.84 -11.79 -12.99
C SER A 47 -10.52 -11.08 -13.35
N GLU A 48 -10.57 -9.79 -13.69
CA GLU A 48 -9.41 -9.00 -14.12
C GLU A 48 -8.79 -8.18 -12.98
N GLN A 49 -9.54 -7.92 -11.91
CA GLN A 49 -9.08 -7.13 -10.76
C GLN A 49 -7.77 -7.66 -10.14
N PRO A 50 -7.58 -8.97 -9.89
CA PRO A 50 -6.36 -9.47 -9.26
C PRO A 50 -5.10 -9.23 -10.10
N SER A 51 -5.18 -9.42 -11.42
CA SER A 51 -4.03 -9.23 -12.32
C SER A 51 -3.65 -7.76 -12.45
N ARG A 52 -4.65 -6.86 -12.46
CA ARG A 52 -4.42 -5.42 -12.39
C ARG A 52 -3.78 -5.05 -11.07
N GLN A 53 -4.35 -5.48 -9.94
CA GLN A 53 -3.81 -5.19 -8.61
C GLN A 53 -2.34 -5.61 -8.49
N ALA A 54 -1.97 -6.79 -9.01
CA ALA A 54 -0.59 -7.24 -9.07
C ALA A 54 0.31 -6.28 -9.88
N ALA A 55 -0.15 -5.78 -11.03
CA ALA A 55 0.60 -4.84 -11.84
C ALA A 55 0.90 -3.51 -11.12
N TRP A 56 -0.05 -2.96 -10.35
CA TRP A 56 0.20 -1.75 -9.54
C TRP A 56 1.20 -2.04 -8.41
N PHE A 57 1.15 -3.23 -7.78
CA PHE A 57 2.11 -3.63 -6.75
C PHE A 57 3.54 -3.79 -7.28
N VAL A 58 3.73 -4.22 -8.54
CA VAL A 58 5.06 -4.26 -9.19
C VAL A 58 5.69 -2.87 -9.25
N GLY A 59 4.88 -1.82 -9.35
CA GLY A 59 5.34 -0.43 -9.28
C GLY A 59 6.12 -0.10 -8.01
N ASN A 60 5.78 -0.73 -6.87
CA ASN A 60 6.51 -0.57 -5.62
C ASN A 60 7.95 -1.10 -5.73
N SER A 61 8.14 -2.27 -6.35
CA SER A 61 9.47 -2.85 -6.58
C SER A 61 10.31 -1.97 -7.51
N ILE A 62 9.70 -1.42 -8.56
CA ILE A 62 10.37 -0.50 -9.48
C ILE A 62 10.76 0.79 -8.75
N ALA A 63 9.88 1.32 -7.90
CA ALA A 63 10.15 2.53 -7.12
C ALA A 63 11.34 2.34 -6.16
N VAL A 64 11.45 1.18 -5.51
CA VAL A 64 12.61 0.85 -4.64
C VAL A 64 13.91 0.78 -5.46
N LEU A 65 13.89 0.14 -6.63
CA LEU A 65 15.06 0.05 -7.51
C LEU A 65 15.51 1.43 -8.01
N LEU A 66 14.58 2.24 -8.52
CA LEU A 66 14.87 3.59 -8.99
C LEU A 66 15.27 4.52 -7.84
N GLY A 67 14.65 4.39 -6.68
CA GLY A 67 15.00 5.15 -5.48
C GLY A 67 16.43 4.88 -5.03
N GLY A 68 16.86 3.62 -5.06
CA GLY A 68 18.25 3.24 -4.78
C GLY A 68 19.24 3.81 -5.80
N LEU A 69 18.90 3.79 -7.08
CA LEU A 69 19.74 4.36 -8.15
C LEU A 69 19.87 5.89 -8.03
N ILE A 70 18.77 6.58 -7.76
CA ILE A 70 18.75 8.04 -7.56
C ILE A 70 19.55 8.42 -6.32
N ALA A 71 19.41 7.66 -5.22
CA ALA A 71 20.20 7.85 -4.01
C ALA A 71 21.71 7.66 -4.25
N TYR A 72 22.09 6.65 -5.02
CA TYR A 72 23.49 6.48 -5.44
C TYR A 72 23.99 7.65 -6.29
N GLY A 73 23.18 8.13 -7.25
CA GLY A 73 23.52 9.28 -8.08
C GLY A 73 23.74 10.57 -7.27
N ILE A 74 22.88 10.83 -6.28
CA ILE A 74 22.97 12.01 -5.40
C ILE A 74 24.13 11.89 -4.40
N GLY A 75 24.49 10.67 -4.00
CA GLY A 75 25.64 10.42 -3.12
C GLY A 75 26.97 10.92 -3.69
N ASN A 76 27.09 11.01 -5.02
CA ASN A 76 28.30 11.50 -5.71
C ASN A 76 28.32 13.04 -5.89
N ILE A 77 27.24 13.75 -5.53
CA ILE A 77 27.12 15.20 -5.69
C ILE A 77 27.47 15.87 -4.34
N HIS A 78 28.65 16.47 -4.26
CA HIS A 78 29.07 17.24 -3.09
C HIS A 78 28.71 18.72 -3.26
N ILE A 79 27.45 19.07 -3.01
CA ILE A 79 27.01 20.47 -2.88
C ILE A 79 26.95 20.83 -1.40
N THR A 80 27.71 21.85 -0.99
CA THR A 80 27.80 22.32 0.42
C THR A 80 26.57 23.08 0.91
N ALA A 81 25.66 23.49 0.01
CA ALA A 81 24.51 24.32 0.33
C ALA A 81 23.26 23.54 0.81
N ILE A 82 23.11 22.26 0.43
CA ILE A 82 21.89 21.46 0.69
C ILE A 82 22.31 20.05 1.12
N ALA A 83 21.68 19.54 2.18
CA ALA A 83 21.95 18.18 2.63
C ALA A 83 21.38 17.14 1.64
N GLN A 84 22.12 16.06 1.39
CA GLN A 84 21.79 15.04 0.38
C GLN A 84 20.38 14.45 0.55
N TRP A 85 19.94 14.26 1.79
CA TRP A 85 18.60 13.75 2.10
C TRP A 85 17.48 14.72 1.70
N GLN A 86 17.71 16.04 1.79
CA GLN A 86 16.74 17.05 1.36
C GLN A 86 16.60 17.07 -0.16
N LEU A 87 17.71 16.87 -0.86
CA LEU A 87 17.76 16.83 -2.32
C LEU A 87 16.99 15.61 -2.87
N LEU A 88 17.09 14.46 -2.19
CA LEU A 88 16.27 13.28 -2.47
C LEU A 88 14.76 13.57 -2.37
N PHE A 89 14.31 14.15 -1.26
CA PHE A 89 12.89 14.47 -1.08
C PHE A 89 12.40 15.53 -2.06
N LEU A 90 13.25 16.49 -2.45
CA LEU A 90 12.87 17.55 -3.38
C LEU A 90 12.68 17.00 -4.80
N ILE A 91 13.57 16.13 -5.27
CA ILE A 91 13.46 15.53 -6.61
C ILE A 91 12.27 14.57 -6.67
N LEU A 92 12.18 13.61 -5.74
CA LEU A 92 11.06 12.65 -5.73
C LEU A 92 9.72 13.34 -5.47
N GLY A 93 9.69 14.34 -4.58
CA GLY A 93 8.50 15.13 -4.30
C GLY A 93 8.04 15.95 -5.50
N ALA A 94 8.97 16.54 -6.28
CA ALA A 94 8.62 17.29 -7.48
C ALA A 94 8.03 16.40 -8.58
N ILE A 95 8.63 15.22 -8.82
CA ILE A 95 8.14 14.26 -9.83
C ILE A 95 6.74 13.77 -9.46
N THR A 96 6.52 13.39 -8.20
CA THR A 96 5.21 12.89 -7.74
C THR A 96 4.15 13.99 -7.74
N SER A 97 4.51 15.22 -7.37
CA SER A 97 3.59 16.36 -7.42
C SER A 97 3.17 16.69 -8.85
N ALA A 98 4.12 16.69 -9.80
CA ALA A 98 3.81 16.91 -11.22
C ALA A 98 2.87 15.82 -11.77
N TYR A 99 3.13 14.56 -11.41
CA TYR A 99 2.26 13.44 -11.80
C TYR A 99 0.86 13.54 -11.17
N GLY A 100 0.75 13.99 -9.93
CA GLY A 100 -0.53 14.25 -9.26
C GLY A 100 -1.38 15.30 -9.97
N VAL A 101 -0.76 16.39 -10.47
CA VAL A 101 -1.46 17.41 -11.26
C VAL A 101 -1.99 16.83 -12.57
N ILE A 102 -1.20 16.00 -13.26
CA ILE A 102 -1.64 15.33 -14.50
C ILE A 102 -2.82 14.39 -14.22
N LEU A 103 -2.74 13.59 -13.15
CA LEU A 103 -3.84 12.72 -12.73
C LEU A 103 -5.10 13.52 -12.39
N PHE A 104 -4.98 14.68 -11.75
CA PHE A 104 -6.13 15.51 -11.43
C PHE A 104 -6.94 15.93 -12.68
N PHE A 105 -6.26 16.21 -13.79
CA PHE A 105 -6.94 16.56 -15.05
C PHE A 105 -7.39 15.36 -15.87
N THR A 106 -6.72 14.21 -15.73
CA THR A 106 -6.96 13.04 -16.59
C THR A 106 -7.86 12.00 -15.96
N LEU A 107 -7.99 11.97 -14.62
CA LEU A 107 -8.75 10.97 -13.90
C LEU A 107 -10.26 11.30 -13.91
N PRO A 108 -11.10 10.46 -14.53
CA PRO A 108 -12.54 10.69 -14.59
C PRO A 108 -13.24 10.10 -13.36
N ASP A 109 -14.17 10.86 -12.77
CA ASP A 109 -14.94 10.46 -11.57
C ASP A 109 -15.87 9.24 -11.78
N SER A 110 -16.10 8.84 -13.02
CA SER A 110 -16.98 7.72 -13.36
C SER A 110 -16.57 7.09 -14.70
N PRO A 111 -16.73 5.77 -14.87
CA PRO A 111 -16.54 5.11 -16.16
C PRO A 111 -17.44 5.69 -17.27
N ALA A 112 -18.57 6.34 -16.92
CA ALA A 112 -19.42 7.05 -17.87
C ALA A 112 -18.82 8.40 -18.35
N LYS A 113 -18.01 9.06 -17.51
CA LYS A 113 -17.32 10.33 -17.81
C LYS A 113 -15.89 10.12 -18.31
N ALA A 114 -15.49 8.88 -18.60
CA ALA A 114 -14.11 8.55 -18.92
C ALA A 114 -13.59 9.27 -20.17
N VAL A 115 -12.82 10.35 -19.98
CA VAL A 115 -12.29 11.21 -21.05
C VAL A 115 -11.49 10.41 -22.09
N PHE A 116 -10.87 9.31 -21.67
CA PHE A 116 -10.03 8.45 -22.49
C PHE A 116 -10.79 7.54 -23.49
N LEU A 117 -12.09 7.28 -23.31
CA LEU A 117 -12.84 6.36 -24.18
C LEU A 117 -13.77 7.08 -25.16
N LYS A 118 -13.97 6.52 -26.37
CA LYS A 118 -15.02 6.97 -27.31
C LYS A 118 -16.42 6.70 -26.73
N PRO A 119 -17.46 7.45 -27.12
CA PRO A 119 -18.82 7.29 -26.57
C PRO A 119 -19.35 5.84 -26.66
N ASN A 120 -19.04 5.15 -27.77
CA ASN A 120 -19.47 3.77 -28.02
C ASN A 120 -18.77 2.77 -27.08
N GLU A 121 -17.50 3.01 -26.77
CA GLU A 121 -16.71 2.14 -25.88
C GLU A 121 -17.08 2.36 -24.41
N ARG A 122 -17.48 3.59 -24.04
CA ARG A 122 -18.02 3.92 -22.71
C ARG A 122 -19.29 3.13 -22.42
N ALA A 123 -20.22 3.04 -23.38
CA ALA A 123 -21.46 2.28 -23.21
C ALA A 123 -21.18 0.78 -22.96
N ILE A 124 -20.20 0.21 -23.68
CA ILE A 124 -19.79 -1.19 -23.48
C ILE A 124 -19.12 -1.38 -22.12
N ALA A 125 -18.26 -0.45 -21.68
CA ALA A 125 -17.61 -0.50 -20.38
C ALA A 125 -18.63 -0.44 -19.22
N VAL A 126 -19.62 0.45 -19.32
CA VAL A 126 -20.71 0.58 -18.34
C VAL A 126 -21.57 -0.68 -18.30
N HIS A 127 -21.93 -1.27 -19.45
CA HIS A 127 -22.68 -2.53 -19.46
C HIS A 127 -21.92 -3.70 -18.82
N ARG A 128 -20.59 -3.74 -18.96
CA ARG A 128 -19.75 -4.77 -18.34
C ARG A 128 -19.67 -4.63 -16.81
N THR A 129 -19.58 -3.41 -16.30
CA THR A 129 -19.51 -3.14 -14.86
C THR A 129 -20.88 -3.28 -14.18
N LEU A 130 -21.97 -2.96 -14.88
CA LEU A 130 -23.35 -3.25 -14.45
C LEU A 130 -23.59 -4.75 -14.24
N LYS A 131 -23.08 -5.61 -15.15
CA LYS A 131 -23.22 -7.07 -15.04
C LYS A 131 -22.53 -7.65 -13.80
N ASN A 132 -21.48 -7.00 -13.29
CA ASN A 132 -20.75 -7.43 -12.09
C ASN A 132 -21.35 -6.91 -10.78
N LYS A 133 -22.45 -6.16 -10.81
CA LYS A 133 -23.06 -5.49 -9.64
C LYS A 133 -22.10 -4.60 -8.84
N THR A 134 -20.92 -4.30 -9.37
CA THR A 134 -19.89 -3.45 -8.75
C THR A 134 -19.99 -1.99 -9.20
N GLY A 135 -20.71 -1.69 -10.27
CA GLY A 135 -20.73 -0.36 -10.88
C GLY A 135 -22.11 0.26 -10.95
N VAL A 136 -22.53 0.97 -9.89
CA VAL A 136 -23.27 2.24 -10.02
C VAL A 136 -22.89 3.11 -8.81
N LEU A 137 -21.80 3.85 -8.94
CA LEU A 137 -21.47 4.99 -8.06
C LEU A 137 -22.24 6.26 -8.48
N ASP A 138 -23.33 6.10 -9.23
CA ASP A 138 -24.08 7.21 -9.82
C ASP A 138 -25.30 7.58 -8.97
N THR A 139 -25.05 7.80 -7.70
CA THR A 139 -25.95 8.62 -6.90
C THR A 139 -25.05 9.37 -5.95
N GLY A 140 -24.77 10.65 -6.22
CA GLY A 140 -23.99 11.53 -5.32
C GLY A 140 -24.63 11.76 -3.94
N LYS A 141 -25.42 10.81 -3.45
CA LYS A 141 -26.08 10.74 -2.15
C LYS A 141 -25.51 9.55 -1.39
N PHE A 142 -24.74 9.82 -0.34
CA PHE A 142 -24.22 8.81 0.56
C PHE A 142 -25.38 8.08 1.26
N LYS A 143 -25.50 6.76 1.04
CA LYS A 143 -26.58 5.94 1.62
C LYS A 143 -26.07 5.21 2.86
N TRP A 144 -26.36 5.74 4.04
CA TRP A 144 -26.02 5.11 5.33
C TRP A 144 -26.54 3.67 5.48
N GLY A 145 -27.68 3.35 4.86
CA GLY A 145 -28.21 1.98 4.84
C GLY A 145 -27.28 0.97 4.15
N GLN A 146 -26.54 1.38 3.10
CA GLN A 146 -25.56 0.51 2.43
C GLN A 146 -24.33 0.25 3.29
N VAL A 147 -23.92 1.22 4.11
CA VAL A 147 -22.82 1.06 5.07
C VAL A 147 -23.18 0.01 6.12
N LEU A 148 -24.39 0.10 6.69
CA LEU A 148 -24.88 -0.89 7.67
C LEU A 148 -25.03 -2.29 7.07
N MET A 149 -25.41 -2.40 5.79
CA MET A 149 -25.44 -3.68 5.09
C MET A 149 -24.03 -4.23 4.83
N ALA A 150 -23.06 -3.38 4.47
CA ALA A 150 -21.68 -3.79 4.24
C ALA A 150 -20.98 -4.29 5.52
N ILE A 151 -21.29 -3.67 6.68
CA ILE A 151 -20.80 -4.11 7.99
C ILE A 151 -21.36 -5.49 8.38
N LYS A 152 -22.60 -5.78 7.98
CA LYS A 152 -23.27 -7.06 8.24
C LYS A 152 -22.98 -8.13 7.19
N ASP A 153 -22.20 -7.81 6.16
CA ASP A 153 -21.91 -8.76 5.10
C ASP A 153 -20.91 -9.82 5.58
N LEU A 154 -21.31 -11.09 5.47
CA LEU A 154 -20.55 -12.24 5.94
C LEU A 154 -19.21 -12.36 5.20
N GLN A 155 -19.17 -11.92 3.93
CA GLN A 155 -17.93 -11.91 3.14
C GLN A 155 -16.86 -10.98 3.76
N THR A 156 -17.26 -9.82 4.30
CA THR A 156 -16.35 -8.92 5.02
C THR A 156 -15.79 -9.60 6.27
N TRP A 157 -16.63 -10.34 6.99
CA TRP A 157 -16.23 -11.08 8.19
C TRP A 157 -15.24 -12.22 7.89
N PHE A 158 -15.25 -12.78 6.69
CA PHE A 158 -14.27 -13.79 6.26
C PHE A 158 -12.90 -13.21 5.86
N LEU A 159 -12.81 -11.92 5.51
CA LEU A 159 -11.54 -11.22 5.26
C LEU A 159 -10.93 -10.60 6.54
N MET A 160 -11.75 -10.30 7.56
CA MET A 160 -11.31 -9.79 8.86
C MET A 160 -10.20 -10.64 9.55
N PRO A 161 -10.21 -11.99 9.50
CA PRO A 161 -9.18 -12.83 10.10
C PRO A 161 -7.80 -12.60 9.50
N ILE A 162 -7.70 -12.18 8.23
CA ILE A 162 -6.41 -11.89 7.58
C ILE A 162 -5.78 -10.66 8.24
N GLY A 163 -6.53 -9.57 8.38
CA GLY A 163 -6.06 -8.36 9.07
C GLY A 163 -5.83 -8.57 10.57
N GLY A 164 -6.69 -9.36 11.22
CA GLY A 164 -6.53 -9.72 12.63
C GLY A 164 -5.28 -10.55 12.90
N ALA A 165 -5.03 -11.58 12.09
CA ALA A 165 -3.81 -12.39 12.18
C ALA A 165 -2.56 -11.55 11.94
N GLN A 166 -2.60 -10.64 10.96
CA GLN A 166 -1.50 -9.72 10.68
C GLN A 166 -1.19 -8.79 11.88
N LEU A 167 -2.21 -8.23 12.54
CA LEU A 167 -2.02 -7.39 13.74
C LEU A 167 -1.41 -8.17 14.90
N VAL A 168 -1.85 -9.41 15.12
CA VAL A 168 -1.30 -10.27 16.18
C VAL A 168 0.18 -10.58 15.91
N PHE A 169 0.52 -11.00 14.70
CA PHE A 169 1.92 -11.27 14.32
C PHE A 169 2.79 -10.02 14.38
N LEU A 170 2.25 -8.85 14.02
CA LEU A 170 2.94 -7.58 14.11
C LEU A 170 3.27 -7.21 15.57
N LEU A 171 2.28 -7.30 16.48
CA LEU A 171 2.48 -6.97 17.89
C LEU A 171 3.47 -7.94 18.56
N LEU A 172 3.37 -9.23 18.24
CA LEU A 172 4.30 -10.25 18.75
C LEU A 172 5.72 -9.98 18.27
N THR A 173 5.90 -9.73 16.97
CA THR A 173 7.23 -9.50 16.40
C THR A 173 7.85 -8.18 16.88
N SER A 174 7.05 -7.10 16.92
CA SER A 174 7.50 -5.79 17.42
C SER A 174 7.80 -5.81 18.92
N GLY A 175 7.00 -6.53 19.72
CA GLY A 175 7.24 -6.71 21.15
C GLY A 175 8.53 -7.49 21.41
N PHE A 176 8.73 -8.61 20.70
CA PHE A 176 9.93 -9.43 20.84
C PHE A 176 11.20 -8.71 20.35
N ALA A 177 11.11 -7.94 19.25
CA ALA A 177 12.19 -7.11 18.74
C ALA A 177 12.59 -5.96 19.69
N SER A 178 11.68 -5.57 20.61
CA SER A 178 11.93 -4.56 21.64
C SER A 178 12.60 -5.14 22.89
N LEU A 179 12.39 -6.43 23.17
CA LEU A 179 12.95 -7.11 24.35
C LEU A 179 14.36 -7.67 24.10
N VAL A 180 14.72 -8.01 22.86
CA VAL A 180 16.03 -8.60 22.53
C VAL A 180 16.75 -7.79 21.44
N PRO A 181 17.78 -7.00 21.77
CA PRO A 181 18.61 -6.34 20.77
C PRO A 181 19.36 -7.40 19.93
N LYS A 182 19.34 -7.27 18.59
CA LYS A 182 19.93 -8.17 17.56
C LYS A 182 19.05 -9.31 17.01
N SER A 183 17.80 -9.50 17.47
CA SER A 183 16.92 -10.57 16.95
C SER A 183 16.15 -10.22 15.66
N ARG A 184 16.18 -8.95 15.21
CA ARG A 184 15.31 -8.42 14.15
C ARG A 184 15.42 -9.17 12.81
N ILE A 185 16.64 -9.44 12.34
CA ILE A 185 16.87 -10.12 11.05
C ILE A 185 16.34 -11.56 11.09
N ILE A 186 16.55 -12.25 12.21
CA ILE A 186 16.08 -13.63 12.40
C ILE A 186 14.55 -13.68 12.36
N MET A 187 13.89 -12.70 12.98
CA MET A 187 12.42 -12.59 12.95
C MET A 187 11.88 -12.27 11.54
N MET A 188 12.58 -11.46 10.75
CA MET A 188 12.19 -11.17 9.36
C MET A 188 12.29 -12.40 8.46
N ILE A 189 13.36 -13.21 8.63
CA ILE A 189 13.52 -14.49 7.92
C ILE A 189 12.40 -15.45 8.32
N PHE A 190 12.10 -15.55 9.61
CA PHE A 190 11.02 -16.40 10.12
C PHE A 190 9.64 -16.00 9.56
N ASN A 191 9.27 -14.72 9.64
CA ASN A 191 7.99 -14.23 9.11
C ASN A 191 7.87 -14.45 7.59
N THR A 192 8.98 -14.30 6.86
CA THR A 192 9.01 -14.57 5.41
C THR A 192 8.83 -16.07 5.12
N ALA A 193 9.45 -16.95 5.91
CA ALA A 193 9.27 -18.39 5.77
C ALA A 193 7.82 -18.83 6.06
N VAL A 194 7.19 -18.27 7.09
CA VAL A 194 5.76 -18.51 7.41
C VAL A 194 4.84 -18.07 6.28
N SER A 195 5.12 -16.92 5.66
CA SER A 195 4.37 -16.43 4.50
C SER A 195 4.54 -17.34 3.27
N MET A 196 5.76 -17.83 3.01
CA MET A 196 6.01 -18.79 1.93
C MET A 196 5.28 -20.13 2.16
N LEU A 197 5.28 -20.63 3.39
CA LEU A 197 4.51 -21.82 3.77
C LEU A 197 2.99 -21.61 3.59
N GLY A 198 2.48 -20.43 3.92
CA GLY A 198 1.08 -20.05 3.69
C GLY A 198 0.69 -20.11 2.21
N MET A 199 1.55 -19.59 1.32
CA MET A 199 1.31 -19.66 -0.14
C MET A 199 1.42 -21.09 -0.69
N LEU A 200 2.35 -21.89 -0.18
CA LEU A 200 2.46 -23.31 -0.53
C LEU A 200 1.24 -24.11 -0.07
N LEU A 201 0.68 -23.79 1.09
CA LEU A 201 -0.53 -24.42 1.62
C LEU A 201 -1.73 -24.18 0.69
N ILE A 202 -1.90 -22.95 0.18
CA ILE A 202 -2.96 -22.62 -0.79
C ILE A 202 -2.78 -23.43 -2.08
N TRP A 203 -1.54 -23.57 -2.57
CA TRP A 203 -1.27 -24.28 -3.83
C TRP A 203 -1.52 -25.79 -3.73
N LYS A 204 -1.36 -26.39 -2.54
CA LYS A 204 -1.56 -27.83 -2.31
C LYS A 204 -2.98 -28.23 -1.90
N LEU A 205 -3.83 -27.29 -1.51
CA LEU A 205 -5.16 -27.60 -0.99
C LEU A 205 -6.21 -27.69 -2.10
N ASP A 206 -7.02 -28.74 -2.06
CA ASP A 206 -8.16 -28.94 -2.96
C ASP A 206 -9.26 -27.88 -2.73
N ASP A 207 -10.05 -27.60 -3.77
CA ASP A 207 -11.02 -26.50 -3.80
C ASP A 207 -12.14 -26.63 -2.75
N GLU A 208 -12.40 -27.84 -2.25
CA GLU A 208 -13.45 -28.11 -1.26
C GLU A 208 -13.14 -27.60 0.15
N ASN A 209 -11.86 -27.46 0.55
CA ASN A 209 -11.52 -27.03 1.90
C ASN A 209 -11.34 -25.50 2.00
N HIS A 210 -12.46 -24.78 2.04
CA HIS A 210 -12.47 -23.32 2.16
C HIS A 210 -11.71 -22.81 3.40
N ALA A 211 -11.78 -23.52 4.53
CA ALA A 211 -11.14 -23.11 5.78
C ALA A 211 -9.60 -23.14 5.71
N GLY A 212 -9.02 -24.14 5.04
CA GLY A 212 -7.58 -24.23 4.88
C GLY A 212 -7.02 -23.18 3.92
N LYS A 213 -7.75 -22.78 2.88
CA LYS A 213 -7.35 -21.67 2.00
C LYS A 213 -7.37 -20.32 2.69
N ILE A 214 -8.37 -20.06 3.52
CA ILE A 214 -8.42 -18.85 4.35
C ILE A 214 -7.24 -18.82 5.31
N THR A 215 -6.91 -19.96 5.93
CA THR A 215 -5.74 -20.08 6.81
C THR A 215 -4.43 -19.83 6.06
N GLY A 216 -4.28 -20.39 4.86
CA GLY A 216 -3.12 -20.12 4.00
C GLY A 216 -3.01 -18.66 3.58
N LEU A 217 -4.14 -17.98 3.30
CA LEU A 217 -4.20 -16.55 3.00
C LEU A 217 -3.80 -15.69 4.21
N CYS A 218 -4.27 -16.06 5.41
CA CYS A 218 -3.87 -15.39 6.66
C CYS A 218 -2.37 -15.51 6.92
N LEU A 219 -1.79 -16.70 6.73
CA LEU A 219 -0.35 -16.93 6.88
C LEU A 219 0.46 -16.23 5.79
N GLY A 220 -0.05 -16.21 4.56
CA GLY A 220 0.53 -15.48 3.45
C GLY A 220 0.67 -13.99 3.74
N GLY A 221 -0.32 -13.37 4.40
CA GLY A 221 -0.31 -11.95 4.78
C GLY A 221 0.71 -11.54 5.86
N VAL A 222 1.36 -12.50 6.52
CA VAL A 222 2.31 -12.24 7.63
C VAL A 222 3.57 -11.48 7.15
N PHE A 223 3.92 -11.52 5.87
CA PHE A 223 5.08 -10.78 5.34
C PHE A 223 4.97 -9.26 5.59
N ALA A 224 3.76 -8.70 5.60
CA ALA A 224 3.54 -7.27 5.79
C ALA A 224 3.92 -6.79 7.20
N ALA A 225 4.04 -7.71 8.18
CA ALA A 225 4.56 -7.41 9.51
C ALA A 225 6.07 -7.05 9.51
N ASN A 226 6.77 -7.30 8.39
CA ASN A 226 8.20 -6.95 8.25
C ASN A 226 8.45 -5.48 7.90
N ILE A 227 7.45 -4.76 7.38
CA ILE A 227 7.57 -3.33 6.99
C ILE A 227 8.02 -2.43 8.16
N PRO A 228 7.44 -2.53 9.38
CA PRO A 228 7.90 -1.71 10.50
C PRO A 228 9.19 -2.21 11.17
N LEU A 229 9.74 -3.34 10.74
CA LEU A 229 10.97 -3.93 11.30
C LEU A 229 12.21 -3.65 10.45
N SER A 230 12.05 -3.32 9.16
CA SER A 230 13.08 -2.86 8.24
C SER A 230 13.41 -1.39 8.42
#